data_AF-A0A958JGI1-F1
#
_entry.id   AF-A0A958JGI1-F1
#
_cell.length_a   1.000
_cell.length_b   1.000
_cell.length_c   1.000
_cell.angle_alpha   90.00
_cell.angle_beta   90.00
_cell.angle_gamma   90.00
#
_symmetry.space_group_name_H-M   'P 1'
#
loop_
_entity.id
_entity.type
_entity.pdbx_description
1 polymer ?
#
loop_
_entity_poly.entity_id
_entity_poly.type
_entity_poly.pdbx_seq_one_letter_code
_entity_poly.pdbx_strand_id
1 'polypeptide(L)'
;MGKLLTNVFIFFLGMALAALFAFQRHFVSSEHSYAGSSVAVGAQLDTARHESARGRLAPEYQVVLAAQRDRAARRQAFSKEQRERILSEAVREGTLDSLQLVRSEYIGFLPEYRSELLPLLKGEALEELRTRFDQRDWLDWPSSSVTNQSNPTPAREFVDNVRLVNREIGRYLETAAQLFHGMYLNIMSGTPYSLKEDLFYILQNAETVLSNRRFPAIPARLYLEAAILDDPVFIQFAETLRRDLTLGYIEGHPRELKTHLLLINEVPPSLADSAVAVAVTKLLKKISLESSAAYRHQVFDLVLSSELIAALSQSDQAVRKALAEFYIIAAVDALEENDLERAKGMLRLSEDTLPELPAQQVVRRFIGEAHAAAKPTIVATAPAEEALPQTSSIFGKRSREGMAASLKTILIYLVLVGALGLVGMRLLVWQRSRRAVKERARVPDPMDDELHRPLDLTAPDSLHFEELGDDEQAPSTF
;
A
#
# COMPACT_ATOMS: atom_id res chain seq x y z
N MET A 1 -36.77 -30.82 -27.29
CA MET A 1 -36.36 -29.45 -26.89
C MET A 1 -34.85 -29.29 -26.68
N GLY A 2 -34.14 -30.20 -26.00
CA GLY A 2 -32.71 -30.03 -25.68
C GLY A 2 -31.79 -29.70 -26.88
N LYS A 3 -31.90 -30.43 -28.00
CA LYS A 3 -31.04 -30.20 -29.19
C LYS A 3 -31.23 -28.84 -29.85
N LEU A 4 -32.45 -28.27 -29.78
CA LEU A 4 -32.73 -26.95 -30.35
C LEU A 4 -32.03 -25.86 -29.54
N LEU A 5 -32.07 -25.97 -28.20
CA LEU A 5 -31.46 -25.01 -27.29
C LEU A 5 -29.93 -25.01 -27.40
N THR A 6 -29.32 -26.19 -27.54
CA THR A 6 -27.87 -26.33 -27.74
C THR A 6 -27.41 -25.68 -29.05
N ASN A 7 -28.16 -25.86 -30.13
CA ASN A 7 -27.81 -25.25 -31.42
C ASN A 7 -27.94 -23.72 -31.40
N VAL A 8 -28.96 -23.19 -30.69
CA VAL A 8 -29.13 -21.74 -30.50
C VAL A 8 -27.97 -21.17 -29.68
N PHE A 9 -27.56 -21.85 -28.61
CA PHE A 9 -26.42 -21.42 -27.79
C PHE A 9 -25.10 -21.40 -28.58
N ILE A 10 -24.82 -22.45 -29.35
CA ILE A 10 -23.61 -22.52 -30.19
C ILE A 10 -23.61 -21.40 -31.24
N PHE A 11 -24.76 -21.08 -31.83
CA PHE A 11 -24.89 -19.98 -32.80
C PHE A 11 -24.55 -18.61 -32.18
N PHE A 12 -25.10 -18.30 -31.01
CA PHE A 12 -24.81 -17.03 -30.32
C PHE A 12 -23.36 -16.95 -29.83
N LEU A 13 -22.78 -18.05 -29.36
CA LEU A 13 -21.37 -18.12 -28.99
C LEU A 13 -20.46 -17.88 -30.20
N GLY A 14 -20.81 -18.45 -31.35
CA GLY A 14 -20.11 -18.22 -32.62
C GLY A 14 -20.15 -16.76 -33.07
N MET A 15 -21.31 -16.10 -32.99
CA MET A 15 -21.41 -14.67 -33.31
C MET A 15 -20.60 -13.79 -32.35
N ALA A 16 -20.63 -14.09 -31.04
CA ALA A 16 -19.87 -13.33 -30.05
C ALA A 16 -18.36 -13.42 -30.32
N LEU A 17 -17.85 -14.62 -30.63
CA LEU A 17 -16.45 -14.82 -30.99
C LEU A 17 -16.09 -14.11 -32.30
N ALA A 18 -16.95 -14.18 -33.32
CA ALA A 18 -16.73 -13.48 -34.60
C ALA A 18 -16.67 -11.96 -34.43
N ALA A 19 -17.52 -11.37 -33.58
CA ALA A 19 -17.49 -9.95 -33.25
C ALA A 19 -16.19 -9.57 -32.51
N LEU A 20 -15.72 -10.43 -31.60
CA LEU A 20 -14.48 -10.24 -30.86
C LEU A 20 -13.25 -10.25 -31.78
N PHE A 21 -13.20 -11.18 -32.74
CA PHE A 21 -12.14 -11.24 -33.74
C PHE A 21 -12.19 -10.08 -34.74
N ALA A 22 -13.39 -9.62 -35.13
CA ALA A 22 -13.55 -8.44 -35.98
C ALA A 22 -13.04 -7.17 -35.26
N PHE A 23 -13.32 -7.03 -33.96
CA PHE A 23 -12.80 -5.95 -33.13
C PHE A 23 -11.27 -6.01 -33.01
N GLN A 24 -10.69 -7.17 -32.70
CA GLN A 24 -9.22 -7.33 -32.64
C GLN A 24 -8.54 -6.98 -33.96
N ARG A 25 -9.11 -7.42 -35.10
CA ARG A 25 -8.54 -7.15 -36.42
C ARG A 25 -8.56 -5.66 -36.79
N HIS A 26 -9.53 -4.90 -36.27
CA HIS A 26 -9.59 -3.46 -36.50
C HIS A 26 -8.50 -2.69 -35.72
N PHE A 27 -8.12 -3.18 -34.54
CA PHE A 27 -7.02 -2.61 -33.75
C PHE A 27 -5.62 -2.94 -34.30
N VAL A 28 -5.42 -4.16 -34.83
CA VAL A 28 -4.10 -4.53 -35.39
C VAL A 28 -3.84 -3.85 -36.75
N SER A 29 -4.89 -3.51 -37.51
CA SER A 29 -4.74 -2.84 -38.81
C SER A 29 -4.37 -1.36 -38.72
N SER A 30 -4.53 -0.70 -37.56
CA SER A 30 -4.17 0.72 -37.39
C SER A 30 -2.71 0.92 -36.94
N GLU A 31 -2.00 -0.14 -36.57
CA GLU A 31 -0.61 -0.06 -36.07
C GLU A 31 0.46 0.02 -37.17
N HIS A 32 0.15 -0.21 -38.45
CA HIS A 32 1.17 -0.32 -39.52
C HIS A 32 1.34 0.92 -40.41
N SER A 33 0.79 2.09 -40.05
CA SER A 33 0.91 3.31 -40.89
C SER A 33 1.68 4.49 -40.29
N TYR A 34 2.24 4.40 -39.07
CA TYR A 34 2.90 5.57 -38.45
C TYR A 34 4.27 5.32 -37.79
N ALA A 35 4.87 4.16 -37.95
CA ALA A 35 6.26 3.91 -37.53
C ALA A 35 7.22 4.24 -38.69
N GLY A 36 7.49 5.53 -38.94
CA GLY A 36 8.42 5.88 -40.01
C GLY A 36 8.97 7.30 -40.15
N SER A 37 8.47 8.34 -39.47
CA SER A 37 8.99 9.70 -39.75
C SER A 37 9.09 10.72 -38.61
N SER A 38 8.77 10.40 -37.36
CA SER A 38 8.74 11.43 -36.29
C SER A 38 10.06 11.64 -35.53
N VAL A 39 11.07 10.77 -35.68
CA VAL A 39 12.33 10.88 -34.91
C VAL A 39 13.31 11.87 -35.53
N ALA A 40 13.19 12.21 -36.82
CA ALA A 40 14.13 13.12 -37.49
C ALA A 40 13.72 14.61 -37.45
N VAL A 41 12.44 14.93 -37.25
CA VAL A 41 11.94 16.31 -37.35
C VAL A 41 12.12 17.11 -36.04
N GLY A 42 12.12 16.44 -34.88
CA GLY A 42 12.33 17.09 -33.58
C GLY A 42 13.76 17.57 -33.36
N ALA A 43 14.76 16.78 -33.76
CA ALA A 43 16.18 17.13 -33.56
C ALA A 43 16.68 18.25 -34.50
N GLN A 44 16.07 18.41 -35.68
CA GLN A 44 16.41 19.49 -36.62
C GLN A 44 15.73 20.83 -36.30
N LEU A 45 14.58 20.84 -35.60
CA LEU A 45 13.94 22.10 -35.20
C LEU A 45 14.62 22.77 -34.00
N ASP A 46 15.20 22.01 -33.08
CA ASP A 46 15.89 22.56 -31.90
C ASP A 46 17.30 23.07 -32.20
N THR A 47 17.97 22.51 -33.22
CA THR A 47 19.27 23.03 -33.69
C THR A 47 19.11 24.29 -34.55
N ALA A 48 18.07 24.39 -35.38
CA ALA A 48 17.81 25.59 -36.19
C ALA A 48 17.35 26.82 -35.37
N ARG A 49 16.70 26.61 -34.21
CA ARG A 49 16.30 27.70 -33.30
C ARG A 49 17.46 28.25 -32.48
N HIS A 50 18.47 27.45 -32.17
CA HIS A 50 19.63 27.92 -31.40
C HIS A 50 20.66 28.70 -32.24
N GLU A 51 20.73 28.50 -33.55
CA GLU A 51 21.66 29.25 -34.41
C GLU A 51 21.11 30.59 -34.90
N SER A 52 19.79 30.72 -35.07
CA SER A 52 19.17 31.97 -35.56
C SER A 52 19.04 33.07 -34.48
N ALA A 53 19.26 32.74 -33.19
CA ALA A 53 19.16 33.68 -32.06
C ALA A 53 20.51 34.28 -31.61
N ARG A 54 21.61 34.03 -32.35
CA ARG A 54 22.93 34.67 -32.09
C ARG A 54 23.07 36.08 -32.70
N GLY A 55 22.01 36.60 -33.31
CA GLY A 55 21.97 37.98 -33.80
C GLY A 55 21.70 38.98 -32.67
N ARG A 56 22.76 39.64 -32.20
CA ARG A 56 22.76 40.88 -31.37
C ARG A 56 21.79 40.85 -30.17
N LEU A 57 22.18 40.16 -29.10
CA LEU A 57 21.58 40.38 -27.78
C LEU A 57 21.81 41.84 -27.37
N ALA A 58 20.71 42.55 -27.10
CA ALA A 58 20.72 43.93 -26.61
C ALA A 58 21.59 44.06 -25.34
N PRO A 59 22.25 45.21 -25.11
CA PRO A 59 23.14 45.43 -23.97
C PRO A 59 22.48 45.16 -22.60
N GLU A 60 21.15 45.28 -22.50
CA GLU A 60 20.38 44.96 -21.29
C GLU A 60 20.40 43.46 -20.93
N TYR A 61 20.46 42.56 -21.93
CA TYR A 61 20.55 41.11 -21.69
C TYR A 61 21.95 40.70 -21.19
N GLN A 62 23.00 41.43 -21.56
CA GLN A 62 24.36 41.17 -21.07
C GLN A 62 24.52 41.55 -19.60
N VAL A 63 23.81 42.58 -19.12
CA VAL A 63 23.80 42.97 -17.71
C VAL A 63 23.08 41.93 -16.85
N VAL A 64 21.95 41.39 -17.32
CA VAL A 64 21.23 40.30 -16.65
C VAL A 64 22.07 39.02 -16.61
N LEU A 65 22.71 38.64 -17.73
CA LEU A 65 23.63 37.49 -17.79
C LEU A 65 24.88 37.67 -16.92
N ALA A 66 25.42 38.89 -16.80
CA ALA A 66 26.56 39.19 -15.94
C ALA A 66 26.19 39.13 -14.45
N ALA A 67 25.06 39.73 -14.04
CA ALA A 67 24.53 39.61 -12.68
C ALA A 67 24.14 38.17 -12.32
N GLN A 68 23.67 37.39 -13.30
CA GLN A 68 23.40 35.96 -13.16
C GLN A 68 24.68 35.14 -13.02
N ARG A 69 25.75 35.46 -13.75
CA ARG A 69 27.08 34.84 -13.57
C ARG A 69 27.67 35.15 -12.20
N ASP A 70 27.50 36.38 -11.71
CA ASP A 70 28.00 36.78 -10.39
C ASP A 70 27.21 36.09 -9.25
N ARG A 71 25.89 35.87 -9.43
CA ARG A 71 25.08 35.02 -8.53
C ARG A 71 25.43 33.54 -8.63
N ALA A 72 25.73 33.01 -9.82
CA ALA A 72 26.18 31.64 -10.01
C ALA A 72 27.58 31.41 -9.40
N ALA A 73 28.49 32.40 -9.52
CA ALA A 73 29.80 32.39 -8.88
C ALA A 73 29.69 32.43 -7.34
N ARG A 74 28.77 33.25 -6.79
CA ARG A 74 28.44 33.22 -5.34
C ARG A 74 27.79 31.90 -4.91
N ARG A 75 27.06 31.21 -5.78
CA ARG A 75 26.48 29.88 -5.50
C ARG A 75 27.52 28.76 -5.51
N GLN A 76 28.59 28.91 -6.31
CA GLN A 76 29.77 28.04 -6.24
C GLN A 76 30.56 28.20 -4.93
N ALA A 77 30.32 29.28 -4.17
CA ALA A 77 30.95 29.48 -2.86
C ALA A 77 30.28 28.67 -1.73
N PHE A 78 29.07 28.13 -1.93
CA PHE A 78 28.46 27.21 -0.97
C PHE A 78 29.08 25.83 -1.07
N SER A 79 29.19 25.11 0.05
CA SER A 79 29.51 23.68 0.00
C SER A 79 28.40 22.91 -0.71
N LYS A 80 28.71 21.70 -1.19
CA LYS A 80 27.72 20.82 -1.84
C LYS A 80 26.53 20.56 -0.92
N GLU A 81 26.80 20.24 0.35
CA GLU A 81 25.79 19.95 1.37
C GLU A 81 24.91 21.16 1.68
N GLN A 82 25.49 22.37 1.66
CA GLN A 82 24.72 23.60 1.83
C GLN A 82 23.79 23.85 0.64
N ARG A 83 24.26 23.59 -0.60
CA ARG A 83 23.42 23.70 -1.80
C ARG A 83 22.27 22.71 -1.76
N GLU A 84 22.56 21.45 -1.45
CA GLU A 84 21.54 20.40 -1.28
C GLU A 84 20.47 20.84 -0.29
N ARG A 85 20.87 21.28 0.91
CA ARG A 85 19.93 21.74 1.94
C ARG A 85 19.04 22.89 1.46
N ILE A 86 19.63 23.92 0.87
CA ILE A 86 18.88 25.11 0.40
C ILE A 86 17.90 24.73 -0.72
N LEU A 87 18.32 23.88 -1.66
CA LEU A 87 17.47 23.47 -2.77
C LEU A 87 16.34 22.54 -2.29
N SER A 88 16.62 21.61 -1.39
CA SER A 88 15.60 20.77 -0.76
C SER A 88 14.60 21.61 0.03
N GLU A 89 15.07 22.57 0.84
CA GLU A 89 14.20 23.49 1.60
C GLU A 89 13.31 24.32 0.68
N ALA A 90 13.84 24.80 -0.44
CA ALA A 90 13.05 25.50 -1.46
C ALA A 90 11.94 24.62 -2.05
N VAL A 91 12.24 23.35 -2.36
CA VAL A 91 11.24 22.37 -2.81
C VAL A 91 10.19 22.11 -1.72
N ARG A 92 10.60 21.98 -0.46
CA ARG A 92 9.68 21.78 0.68
C ARG A 92 8.76 22.95 0.91
N GLU A 93 9.25 24.18 0.77
CA GLU A 93 8.38 25.35 0.90
C GLU A 93 7.35 25.39 -0.24
N GLY A 94 7.79 25.10 -1.47
CA GLY A 94 6.88 24.94 -2.61
C GLY A 94 6.19 26.23 -3.09
N THR A 95 6.59 27.39 -2.56
CA THR A 95 6.10 28.70 -3.00
C THR A 95 6.78 29.11 -4.30
N LEU A 96 6.12 29.96 -5.10
CA LEU A 96 6.72 30.43 -6.36
C LEU A 96 8.07 31.12 -6.12
N ASP A 97 8.22 31.85 -5.02
CA ASP A 97 9.44 32.60 -4.69
C ASP A 97 10.58 31.67 -4.25
N SER A 98 10.32 30.68 -3.41
CA SER A 98 11.34 29.72 -2.98
C SER A 98 11.82 28.87 -4.14
N LEU A 99 10.89 28.40 -4.98
CA LEU A 99 11.16 27.54 -6.12
C LEU A 99 12.03 28.22 -7.18
N GLN A 100 12.14 29.56 -7.20
CA GLN A 100 13.05 30.28 -8.10
C GLN A 100 14.50 29.78 -8.01
N LEU A 101 14.89 29.22 -6.87
CA LEU A 101 16.20 28.61 -6.64
C LEU A 101 16.40 27.30 -7.41
N VAL A 102 15.30 26.59 -7.71
CA VAL A 102 15.26 25.26 -8.32
C VAL A 102 14.98 25.32 -9.84
N ARG A 103 15.01 26.51 -10.44
CA ARG A 103 14.88 26.70 -11.88
C ARG A 103 15.87 25.85 -12.66
N SER A 104 15.37 25.11 -13.64
CA SER A 104 16.17 24.17 -14.44
C SER A 104 17.35 24.87 -15.14
N GLU A 105 17.19 26.14 -15.53
CA GLU A 105 18.24 26.92 -16.18
C GLU A 105 19.38 27.29 -15.22
N TYR A 106 19.16 27.22 -13.91
CA TYR A 106 20.19 27.57 -12.92
C TYR A 106 20.90 26.35 -12.38
N ILE A 107 20.13 25.31 -12.03
CA ILE A 107 20.69 24.11 -11.41
C ILE A 107 21.21 23.12 -12.46
N GLY A 108 20.73 23.19 -13.70
CA GLY A 108 21.14 22.28 -14.78
C GLY A 108 22.62 22.38 -15.17
N PHE A 109 23.30 23.46 -14.79
CA PHE A 109 24.75 23.63 -15.01
C PHE A 109 25.62 23.04 -13.91
N LEU A 110 25.04 22.61 -12.79
CA LEU A 110 25.79 21.97 -11.71
C LEU A 110 26.20 20.55 -12.15
N PRO A 111 27.48 20.17 -12.04
CA PRO A 111 27.96 18.87 -12.52
C PRO A 111 27.27 17.70 -11.80
N GLU A 112 26.91 17.87 -10.52
CA GLU A 112 26.20 16.90 -9.70
C GLU A 112 24.67 16.88 -9.92
N TYR A 113 24.13 17.74 -10.81
CA TYR A 113 22.68 17.92 -10.93
C TYR A 113 21.95 16.62 -11.30
N ARG A 114 22.36 15.96 -12.37
CA ARG A 114 21.65 14.76 -12.86
C ARG A 114 21.86 13.53 -11.98
N SER A 115 23.06 13.39 -11.40
CA SER A 115 23.46 12.19 -10.68
C SER A 115 23.02 12.18 -9.21
N GLU A 116 22.96 13.34 -8.57
CA GLU A 116 22.76 13.43 -7.11
C GLU A 116 21.62 14.39 -6.74
N LEU A 117 21.66 15.63 -7.24
CA LEU A 117 20.67 16.65 -6.82
C LEU A 117 19.27 16.36 -7.35
N LEU A 118 19.12 15.97 -8.61
CA LEU A 118 17.81 15.72 -9.20
C LEU A 118 17.08 14.55 -8.52
N PRO A 119 17.70 13.37 -8.29
CA PRO A 119 17.09 12.32 -7.49
C PRO A 119 16.68 12.78 -6.08
N LEU A 120 17.54 13.56 -5.40
CA LEU A 120 17.24 14.12 -4.09
C LEU A 120 16.01 15.05 -4.13
N LEU A 121 16.00 16.02 -5.05
CA LEU A 121 14.91 16.99 -5.19
C LEU A 121 13.60 16.31 -5.62
N LYS A 122 13.66 15.27 -6.44
CA LYS A 122 12.49 14.43 -6.76
C LYS A 122 11.96 13.73 -5.52
N GLY A 123 12.83 13.14 -4.71
CA GLY A 123 12.43 12.49 -3.45
C GLY A 123 11.75 13.47 -2.49
N GLU A 124 12.35 14.63 -2.25
CA GLU A 124 11.75 15.70 -1.43
C GLU A 124 10.41 16.16 -2.00
N ALA A 125 10.33 16.36 -3.32
CA ALA A 125 9.10 16.79 -3.96
C ALA A 125 7.97 15.75 -3.86
N LEU A 126 8.29 14.44 -3.88
CA LEU A 126 7.29 13.37 -3.69
C LEU A 126 6.76 13.33 -2.25
N GLU A 127 7.63 13.48 -1.25
CA GLU A 127 7.21 13.57 0.15
C GLU A 127 6.29 14.78 0.37
N GLU A 128 6.67 15.94 -0.16
CA GLU A 128 5.92 17.18 -0.03
C GLU A 128 4.60 17.15 -0.81
N LEU A 129 4.56 16.43 -1.93
CA LEU A 129 3.32 16.13 -2.64
C LEU A 129 2.40 15.30 -1.75
N ARG A 130 2.89 14.17 -1.20
CA ARG A 130 2.10 13.28 -0.34
C ARG A 130 1.58 13.99 0.91
N THR A 131 2.36 14.85 1.56
CA THR A 131 1.92 15.56 2.78
C THR A 131 0.84 16.61 2.50
N ARG A 132 0.80 17.16 1.27
CA ARG A 132 -0.21 18.13 0.84
C ARG A 132 -1.48 17.50 0.27
N PHE A 133 -1.45 16.21 -0.06
CA PHE A 133 -2.63 15.51 -0.56
C PHE A 133 -3.73 15.53 0.50
N ASP A 134 -4.84 16.19 0.18
CA ASP A 134 -6.06 16.10 0.97
C ASP A 134 -6.98 14.97 0.45
N GLN A 135 -8.10 14.74 1.15
CA GLN A 135 -9.05 13.70 0.77
C GLN A 135 -9.58 13.86 -0.66
N ARG A 136 -9.71 15.09 -1.18
CA ARG A 136 -10.18 15.35 -2.54
C ARG A 136 -9.13 14.93 -3.56
N ASP A 137 -7.85 15.19 -3.29
CA ASP A 137 -6.75 14.77 -4.18
C ASP A 137 -6.68 13.24 -4.30
N TRP A 138 -6.84 12.53 -3.17
CA TRP A 138 -6.89 11.07 -3.17
C TRP A 138 -8.07 10.53 -3.99
N LEU A 139 -9.24 11.17 -3.90
CA LEU A 139 -10.47 10.70 -4.53
C LEU A 139 -10.66 11.15 -5.98
N ASP A 140 -10.12 12.30 -6.37
CA ASP A 140 -10.35 12.90 -7.70
C ASP A 140 -9.27 13.95 -8.04
N TRP A 141 -8.03 13.51 -8.19
CA TRP A 141 -6.94 14.37 -8.64
C TRP A 141 -7.23 15.14 -9.95
N PRO A 142 -7.91 14.57 -10.97
CA PRO A 142 -8.26 15.30 -12.19
C PRO A 142 -9.16 16.53 -11.99
N SER A 143 -9.98 16.58 -10.94
CA SER A 143 -10.81 17.76 -10.64
C SER A 143 -10.14 18.76 -9.70
N SER A 144 -9.04 18.39 -9.03
CA SER A 144 -8.29 19.29 -8.13
C SER A 144 -7.78 20.56 -8.82
N SER A 145 -7.66 20.57 -10.16
CA SER A 145 -7.21 21.72 -10.94
C SER A 145 -8.26 22.82 -11.15
N VAL A 146 -9.55 22.49 -11.12
CA VAL A 146 -10.63 23.44 -11.43
C VAL A 146 -11.92 23.02 -10.73
N THR A 147 -12.37 23.79 -9.76
CA THR A 147 -13.81 24.07 -9.72
C THR A 147 -14.01 25.57 -9.79
N ASN A 148 -15.00 26.02 -10.55
CA ASN A 148 -15.34 27.43 -10.72
C ASN A 148 -15.76 28.15 -9.41
N GLN A 149 -15.69 27.47 -8.26
CA GLN A 149 -16.11 27.95 -6.94
C GLN A 149 -15.10 27.65 -5.81
N SER A 150 -14.05 26.86 -6.03
CA SER A 150 -13.06 26.55 -5.00
C SER A 150 -11.63 26.79 -5.48
N ASN A 151 -10.81 27.36 -4.60
CA ASN A 151 -9.36 27.43 -4.80
C ASN A 151 -8.78 26.01 -5.07
N PRO A 152 -7.68 25.91 -5.84
CA PRO A 152 -6.97 24.64 -6.01
C PRO A 152 -6.58 24.03 -4.66
N THR A 153 -6.47 22.71 -4.60
CA THR A 153 -5.95 22.03 -3.40
C THR A 153 -4.47 22.41 -3.18
N PRO A 154 -3.96 22.33 -1.93
CA PRO A 154 -2.55 22.60 -1.66
C PRO A 154 -1.59 21.74 -2.50
N ALA A 155 -1.93 20.46 -2.73
CA ALA A 155 -1.15 19.57 -3.58
C ALA A 155 -1.15 20.04 -5.04
N ARG A 156 -2.32 20.42 -5.56
CA ARG A 156 -2.45 20.91 -6.94
C ARG A 156 -1.68 22.20 -7.17
N GLU A 157 -1.80 23.16 -6.24
CA GLU A 157 -1.07 24.42 -6.29
C GLU A 157 0.45 24.16 -6.27
N PHE A 158 0.90 23.26 -5.40
CA PHE A 158 2.30 22.85 -5.33
C PHE A 158 2.81 22.28 -6.66
N VAL A 159 2.12 21.31 -7.27
CA VAL A 159 2.53 20.73 -8.57
C VAL A 159 2.55 21.79 -9.67
N ASP A 160 1.56 22.69 -9.69
CA ASP A 160 1.51 23.78 -10.66
C ASP A 160 2.67 24.76 -10.50
N ASN A 161 2.99 25.16 -9.26
CA ASN A 161 4.10 26.06 -8.95
C ASN A 161 5.44 25.43 -9.32
N VAL A 162 5.67 24.17 -8.94
CA VAL A 162 6.89 23.44 -9.32
C VAL A 162 7.00 23.36 -10.84
N ARG A 163 5.92 23.02 -11.55
CA ARG A 163 5.93 22.91 -13.01
C ARG A 163 6.20 24.24 -13.72
N LEU A 164 5.73 25.36 -13.18
CA LEU A 164 6.00 26.68 -13.74
C LEU A 164 7.49 27.05 -13.66
N VAL A 165 8.18 26.59 -12.62
CA VAL A 165 9.57 26.98 -12.34
C VAL A 165 10.59 25.93 -12.80
N ASN A 166 10.28 24.64 -12.64
CA ASN A 166 11.06 23.51 -13.09
C ASN A 166 10.14 22.47 -13.76
N ARG A 167 10.08 22.53 -15.09
CA ARG A 167 9.19 21.68 -15.89
C ARG A 167 9.49 20.18 -15.73
N GLU A 168 10.75 19.79 -15.55
CA GLU A 168 11.14 18.38 -15.40
C GLU A 168 10.53 17.78 -14.13
N ILE A 169 10.76 18.44 -12.99
CA ILE A 169 10.19 18.00 -11.71
C ILE A 169 8.66 18.13 -11.72
N GLY A 170 8.11 19.18 -12.33
CA GLY A 170 6.66 19.35 -12.41
C GLY A 170 5.92 18.26 -13.19
N ARG A 171 6.48 17.78 -14.31
CA ARG A 171 5.90 16.65 -15.06
C ARG A 171 5.99 15.34 -14.27
N TYR A 172 7.10 15.15 -13.59
CA TYR A 172 7.32 14.01 -12.72
C TYR A 172 6.27 13.97 -11.59
N LEU A 173 6.04 15.08 -10.91
CA LEU A 173 5.01 15.19 -9.87
C LEU A 173 3.58 15.05 -10.40
N GLU A 174 3.27 15.61 -11.57
CA GLU A 174 1.96 15.42 -12.19
C GLU A 174 1.67 13.94 -12.43
N THR A 175 2.65 13.20 -12.95
CA THR A 175 2.52 11.77 -13.22
C THR A 175 2.43 10.97 -11.92
N ALA A 176 3.26 11.30 -10.93
CA ALA A 176 3.20 10.70 -9.60
C ALA A 176 1.83 10.89 -8.95
N ALA A 177 1.28 12.10 -9.00
CA ALA A 177 -0.03 12.41 -8.43
C ALA A 177 -1.16 11.58 -9.06
N GLN A 178 -1.15 11.42 -10.39
CA GLN A 178 -2.09 10.56 -11.10
C GLN A 178 -1.98 9.10 -10.64
N LEU A 179 -0.76 8.57 -10.52
CA LEU A 179 -0.53 7.21 -10.05
C LEU A 179 -0.89 7.03 -8.57
N PHE A 180 -0.66 8.03 -7.71
CA PHE A 180 -1.05 7.99 -6.29
C PHE A 180 -2.56 7.94 -6.13
N HIS A 181 -3.27 8.76 -6.90
CA HIS A 181 -4.73 8.74 -6.98
C HIS A 181 -5.25 7.37 -7.45
N GLY A 182 -4.74 6.85 -8.57
CA GLY A 182 -5.12 5.53 -9.09
C GLY A 182 -4.85 4.39 -8.10
N MET A 183 -3.68 4.44 -7.43
CA MET A 183 -3.30 3.48 -6.39
C MET A 183 -4.26 3.53 -5.20
N TYR A 184 -4.58 4.73 -4.71
CA TYR A 184 -5.50 4.93 -3.60
C TYR A 184 -6.88 4.36 -3.92
N LEU A 185 -7.46 4.72 -5.07
CA LEU A 185 -8.79 4.24 -5.46
C LEU A 185 -8.86 2.72 -5.53
N ASN A 186 -7.86 2.09 -6.15
CA ASN A 186 -7.83 0.63 -6.28
C ASN A 186 -7.71 -0.04 -4.91
N ILE A 187 -6.72 0.33 -4.11
CA ILE A 187 -6.50 -0.29 -2.80
C ILE A 187 -7.70 -0.07 -1.88
N MET A 188 -8.27 1.13 -1.84
CA MET A 188 -9.45 1.43 -1.01
C MET A 188 -10.71 0.71 -1.50
N SER A 189 -10.75 0.28 -2.76
CA SER A 189 -11.80 -0.60 -3.29
C SER A 189 -11.52 -2.10 -3.10
N GLY A 190 -10.37 -2.45 -2.52
CA GLY A 190 -9.95 -3.83 -2.33
C GLY A 190 -9.36 -4.50 -3.57
N THR A 191 -8.92 -3.73 -4.58
CA THR A 191 -8.34 -4.26 -5.80
C THR A 191 -6.81 -4.12 -5.82
N PRO A 192 -6.07 -5.14 -6.28
CA PRO A 192 -4.64 -5.00 -6.58
C PRO A 192 -4.39 -3.88 -7.58
N TYR A 193 -3.23 -3.22 -7.49
CA TYR A 193 -2.89 -2.07 -8.32
C TYR A 193 -1.58 -2.28 -9.07
N SER A 194 -1.61 -2.08 -10.39
CA SER A 194 -0.44 -2.18 -11.27
C SER A 194 -0.01 -0.80 -11.78
N LEU A 195 1.14 -0.32 -11.28
CA LEU A 195 1.75 0.94 -11.72
C LEU A 195 1.95 1.01 -13.24
N LYS A 196 2.34 -0.11 -13.85
CA LYS A 196 2.64 -0.19 -15.29
C LYS A 196 1.39 -0.05 -16.15
N GLU A 197 0.33 -0.77 -15.77
CA GLU A 197 -0.94 -0.73 -16.50
C GLU A 197 -1.59 0.65 -16.39
N ASP A 198 -1.55 1.25 -15.20
CA ASP A 198 -2.14 2.56 -14.97
C ASP A 198 -1.33 3.67 -15.67
N LEU A 199 0.00 3.63 -15.64
CA LEU A 199 0.81 4.57 -16.42
C LEU A 199 0.53 4.45 -17.92
N PHE A 200 0.43 3.23 -18.44
CA PHE A 200 0.07 3.01 -19.84
C PHE A 200 -1.29 3.62 -20.17
N TYR A 201 -2.29 3.38 -19.32
CA TYR A 201 -3.62 3.96 -19.45
C TYR A 201 -3.59 5.50 -19.44
N ILE A 202 -2.89 6.11 -18.47
CA ILE A 202 -2.73 7.55 -18.33
C ILE A 202 -2.10 8.17 -19.59
N LEU A 203 -1.02 7.58 -20.11
CA LEU A 203 -0.34 8.10 -21.30
C LEU A 203 -1.19 7.98 -22.57
N GLN A 204 -1.95 6.89 -22.73
CA GLN A 204 -2.85 6.70 -23.87
C GLN A 204 -4.03 7.68 -23.82
N ASN A 205 -4.55 7.96 -22.62
CA ASN A 205 -5.75 8.77 -22.41
C ASN A 205 -5.44 10.17 -21.84
N ALA A 206 -4.22 10.69 -22.06
CA ALA A 206 -3.73 11.90 -21.41
C ALA A 206 -4.65 13.13 -21.56
N GLU A 207 -5.26 13.33 -22.74
CA GLU A 207 -6.16 14.47 -22.97
C GLU A 207 -7.44 14.38 -22.12
N THR A 208 -7.95 13.17 -21.89
CA THR A 208 -9.13 12.92 -21.04
C THR A 208 -8.75 13.11 -19.58
N VAL A 209 -7.64 12.48 -19.16
CA VAL A 209 -7.15 12.50 -17.77
C VAL A 209 -6.77 13.92 -17.33
N LEU A 210 -6.21 14.73 -18.23
CA LEU A 210 -5.81 16.12 -17.97
C LEU A 210 -6.70 17.13 -18.69
N SER A 211 -8.01 16.84 -18.79
CA SER A 211 -8.98 17.71 -19.45
C SER A 211 -9.12 19.07 -18.75
N ASN A 212 -9.00 19.11 -17.43
CA ASN A 212 -9.12 20.32 -16.61
C ASN A 212 -7.77 21.03 -16.36
N ARG A 213 -6.74 20.79 -17.16
CA ARG A 213 -5.42 21.41 -16.96
C ARG A 213 -5.47 22.93 -17.15
N ARG A 214 -4.64 23.65 -16.38
CA ARG A 214 -4.56 25.11 -16.39
C ARG A 214 -4.26 25.73 -17.76
N PHE A 215 -3.46 25.07 -18.60
CA PHE A 215 -3.11 25.55 -19.93
C PHE A 215 -3.52 24.53 -21.01
N PRO A 216 -4.78 24.58 -21.50
CA PRO A 216 -5.30 23.59 -22.44
C PRO A 216 -4.58 23.62 -23.80
N ALA A 217 -3.96 24.75 -24.17
CA ALA A 217 -3.22 24.90 -25.41
C ALA A 217 -1.95 24.02 -25.50
N ILE A 218 -1.42 23.55 -24.36
CA ILE A 218 -0.29 22.62 -24.33
C ILE A 218 -0.86 21.19 -24.37
N PRO A 219 -0.39 20.31 -25.27
CA PRO A 219 -0.82 18.91 -25.30
C PRO A 219 -0.62 18.22 -23.96
N ALA A 220 -1.63 17.46 -23.49
CA ALA A 220 -1.63 16.82 -22.18
C ALA A 220 -0.44 15.88 -21.97
N ARG A 221 -0.03 15.15 -23.01
CA ARG A 221 1.14 14.26 -22.94
C ARG A 221 2.44 14.96 -22.54
N LEU A 222 2.57 16.27 -22.81
CA LEU A 222 3.76 17.04 -22.42
C LEU A 222 3.79 17.43 -20.94
N TYR A 223 2.73 17.09 -20.19
CA TYR A 223 2.65 17.22 -18.73
C TYR A 223 3.06 15.95 -18.01
N LEU A 224 3.25 14.84 -18.73
CA LEU A 224 3.49 13.52 -18.15
C LEU A 224 4.92 13.06 -18.40
N GLU A 225 5.46 12.27 -17.48
CA GLU A 225 6.79 11.69 -17.51
C GLU A 225 6.69 10.18 -17.76
N ALA A 226 6.93 9.78 -19.02
CA ALA A 226 6.73 8.39 -19.43
C ALA A 226 7.76 7.42 -18.83
N ALA A 227 8.94 7.91 -18.47
CA ALA A 227 10.02 7.11 -17.87
C ALA A 227 10.01 7.12 -16.34
N ILE A 228 8.90 7.54 -15.70
CA ILE A 228 8.82 7.64 -14.24
C ILE A 228 9.08 6.29 -13.53
N LEU A 229 8.71 5.16 -14.17
CA LEU A 229 8.93 3.83 -13.61
C LEU A 229 10.38 3.33 -13.73
N ASP A 230 11.22 4.01 -14.52
CA ASP A 230 12.67 3.73 -14.58
C ASP A 230 13.43 4.42 -13.43
N ASP A 231 12.75 5.28 -12.67
CA ASP A 231 13.33 6.05 -11.57
C ASP A 231 13.25 5.27 -10.24
N PRO A 232 14.39 4.83 -9.66
CA PRO A 232 14.38 4.06 -8.42
C PRO A 232 13.83 4.84 -7.22
N VAL A 233 13.97 6.18 -7.22
CA VAL A 233 13.40 7.03 -6.15
C VAL A 233 11.88 6.97 -6.20
N PHE A 234 11.30 7.04 -7.39
CA PHE A 234 9.85 6.94 -7.56
C PHE A 234 9.34 5.56 -7.12
N ILE A 235 9.97 4.49 -7.60
CA ILE A 235 9.54 3.12 -7.31
C ILE A 235 9.59 2.87 -5.80
N GLN A 236 10.69 3.21 -5.13
CA GLN A 236 10.79 3.05 -3.68
C GLN A 236 9.69 3.82 -2.93
N PHE A 237 9.41 5.05 -3.34
CA PHE A 237 8.35 5.87 -2.75
C PHE A 237 6.96 5.26 -2.97
N ALA A 238 6.64 4.90 -4.21
CA ALA A 238 5.34 4.36 -4.61
C ALA A 238 5.05 3.02 -3.92
N GLU A 239 6.05 2.15 -3.78
CA GLU A 239 5.93 0.90 -3.04
C GLU A 239 5.71 1.11 -1.54
N THR A 240 6.40 2.10 -0.96
CA THR A 240 6.20 2.51 0.45
C THR A 240 4.77 3.04 0.67
N LEU A 241 4.27 3.85 -0.27
CA LEU A 241 2.89 4.32 -0.24
C LEU A 241 1.89 3.17 -0.38
N ARG A 242 2.12 2.21 -1.29
CA ARG A 242 1.28 1.00 -1.45
C ARG A 242 1.19 0.22 -0.16
N ARG A 243 2.33 -0.01 0.52
CA ARG A 243 2.38 -0.66 1.84
C ARG A 243 1.48 0.08 2.83
N ASP A 244 1.65 1.40 2.96
CA ASP A 244 0.90 2.20 3.94
C ASP A 244 -0.60 2.17 3.67
N LEU A 245 -1.02 2.32 2.42
CA LEU A 245 -2.42 2.24 2.01
C LEU A 245 -3.01 0.85 2.25
N THR A 246 -2.24 -0.21 1.98
CA THR A 246 -2.64 -1.60 2.23
C THR A 246 -2.87 -1.85 3.71
N LEU A 247 -1.95 -1.40 4.58
CA LEU A 247 -2.10 -1.51 6.02
C LEU A 247 -3.33 -0.74 6.52
N GLY A 248 -3.51 0.49 6.03
CA GLY A 248 -4.70 1.29 6.35
C GLY A 248 -6.01 0.61 5.93
N TYR A 249 -6.04 -0.02 4.76
CA TYR A 249 -7.20 -0.78 4.29
C TYR A 249 -7.52 -1.97 5.21
N ILE A 250 -6.50 -2.76 5.59
CA ILE A 250 -6.65 -3.93 6.46
C ILE A 250 -7.20 -3.55 7.84
N GLU A 251 -6.76 -2.40 8.37
CA GLU A 251 -7.26 -1.87 9.64
C GLU A 251 -8.72 -1.40 9.53
N GLY A 252 -9.08 -0.76 8.42
CA GLY A 252 -10.44 -0.27 8.16
C GLY A 252 -11.47 -1.37 7.86
N HIS A 253 -11.04 -2.51 7.29
CA HIS A 253 -11.93 -3.55 6.77
C HIS A 253 -11.73 -4.93 7.43
N PRO A 254 -11.82 -5.06 8.76
CA PRO A 254 -11.34 -6.23 9.51
C PRO A 254 -11.96 -7.59 9.16
N ARG A 255 -13.03 -7.61 8.34
CA ARG A 255 -13.77 -8.79 7.89
C ARG A 255 -13.40 -9.25 6.48
N GLU A 256 -12.66 -8.47 5.70
CA GLU A 256 -12.35 -8.73 4.29
C GLU A 256 -11.06 -9.54 4.11
N LEU A 257 -10.98 -10.70 4.77
CA LEU A 257 -9.75 -11.48 4.89
C LEU A 257 -9.12 -11.89 3.54
N LYS A 258 -9.95 -12.12 2.50
CA LYS A 258 -9.45 -12.55 1.19
C LYS A 258 -8.79 -11.38 0.48
N THR A 259 -9.45 -10.23 0.53
CA THR A 259 -8.94 -8.96 0.03
C THR A 259 -7.65 -8.58 0.73
N HIS A 260 -7.56 -8.76 2.05
CA HIS A 260 -6.34 -8.52 2.81
C HIS A 260 -5.17 -9.36 2.29
N LEU A 261 -5.38 -10.65 2.01
CA LEU A 261 -4.33 -11.51 1.45
C LEU A 261 -3.91 -11.08 0.05
N LEU A 262 -4.87 -10.70 -0.80
CA LEU A 262 -4.56 -10.22 -2.14
C LEU A 262 -3.70 -8.95 -2.08
N LEU A 263 -4.12 -7.95 -1.30
CA LEU A 263 -3.39 -6.69 -1.19
C LEU A 263 -2.03 -6.85 -0.49
N ILE A 264 -1.94 -7.68 0.56
CA ILE A 264 -0.66 -7.87 1.26
C ILE A 264 0.36 -8.56 0.35
N ASN A 265 -0.08 -9.44 -0.56
CA ASN A 265 0.80 -10.08 -1.52
C ASN A 265 1.35 -9.12 -2.58
N GLU A 266 0.76 -7.94 -2.76
CA GLU A 266 1.28 -6.88 -3.64
C GLU A 266 2.39 -6.02 -2.98
N VAL A 267 2.61 -6.18 -1.66
CA VAL A 267 3.67 -5.47 -0.94
C VAL A 267 5.00 -6.20 -1.16
N PRO A 268 6.05 -5.53 -1.66
CA PRO A 268 7.30 -6.18 -1.97
C PRO A 268 8.02 -6.67 -0.70
N PRO A 269 8.73 -7.82 -0.75
CA PRO A 269 9.47 -8.34 0.40
C PRO A 269 10.53 -7.39 0.98
N SER A 270 11.04 -6.44 0.19
CA SER A 270 11.99 -5.41 0.65
C SER A 270 11.37 -4.44 1.67
N LEU A 271 10.05 -4.38 1.76
CA LEU A 271 9.29 -3.56 2.71
C LEU A 271 8.67 -4.37 3.85
N ALA A 272 9.17 -5.59 4.07
CA ALA A 272 8.76 -6.51 5.14
C ALA A 272 9.21 -6.03 6.53
N ASP A 273 8.64 -4.92 7.01
CA ASP A 273 8.92 -4.35 8.32
C ASP A 273 8.03 -4.94 9.44
N SER A 274 8.21 -4.43 10.67
CA SER A 274 7.47 -4.89 11.84
C SER A 274 5.97 -4.61 11.77
N ALA A 275 5.54 -3.53 11.10
CA ALA A 275 4.12 -3.22 10.95
C ALA A 275 3.44 -4.23 10.01
N VAL A 276 4.10 -4.55 8.89
CA VAL A 276 3.65 -5.59 7.97
C VAL A 276 3.64 -6.96 8.65
N ALA A 277 4.68 -7.31 9.42
CA ALA A 277 4.74 -8.56 10.18
C ALA A 277 3.56 -8.71 11.16
N VAL A 278 3.20 -7.63 11.87
CA VAL A 278 2.05 -7.62 12.78
C VAL A 278 0.74 -7.80 12.01
N ALA A 279 0.56 -7.14 10.87
CA ALA A 279 -0.62 -7.29 10.04
C ALA A 279 -0.77 -8.71 9.49
N VAL A 280 0.29 -9.29 8.93
CA VAL A 280 0.34 -10.69 8.44
C VAL A 280 0.04 -11.67 9.58
N THR A 281 0.66 -11.49 10.75
CA THR A 281 0.42 -12.36 11.91
C THR A 281 -1.06 -12.35 12.33
N LYS A 282 -1.67 -11.16 12.42
CA LYS A 282 -3.09 -11.01 12.75
C LYS A 282 -3.98 -11.65 11.69
N LEU A 283 -3.66 -11.45 10.41
CA LEU A 283 -4.40 -11.99 9.27
C LEU A 283 -4.37 -13.53 9.26
N LEU A 284 -3.19 -14.14 9.37
CA LEU A 284 -3.03 -15.59 9.42
C LEU A 284 -3.79 -16.20 10.60
N LYS A 285 -3.75 -15.57 11.78
CA LYS A 285 -4.52 -16.01 12.95
C LYS A 285 -6.03 -15.91 12.76
N LYS A 286 -6.51 -14.81 12.18
CA LYS A 286 -7.95 -14.67 11.86
C LYS A 286 -8.41 -15.71 10.86
N ILE A 287 -7.67 -15.92 9.78
CA ILE A 287 -7.98 -16.96 8.79
C ILE A 287 -7.99 -18.34 9.47
N SER A 288 -6.98 -18.62 10.29
CA SER A 288 -6.85 -19.87 11.01
C SER A 288 -8.03 -20.15 11.94
N LEU A 289 -8.41 -19.18 12.79
CA LEU A 289 -9.32 -19.40 13.92
C LEU A 289 -10.77 -18.99 13.67
N GLU A 290 -11.00 -18.05 12.76
CA GLU A 290 -12.31 -17.39 12.59
C GLU A 290 -12.98 -17.69 11.25
N SER A 291 -12.34 -18.49 10.37
CA SER A 291 -12.89 -18.86 9.06
C SER A 291 -13.27 -20.35 8.96
N SER A 292 -14.00 -20.70 7.90
CA SER A 292 -14.40 -22.08 7.62
C SER A 292 -13.27 -22.88 6.94
N ALA A 293 -13.28 -24.21 7.05
CA ALA A 293 -12.34 -25.09 6.33
C ALA A 293 -12.34 -24.84 4.81
N ALA A 294 -13.54 -24.71 4.22
CA ALA A 294 -13.70 -24.39 2.81
C ALA A 294 -13.03 -23.05 2.43
N TYR A 295 -13.13 -22.05 3.31
CA TYR A 295 -12.48 -20.76 3.09
C TYR A 295 -10.95 -20.86 3.22
N ARG A 296 -10.43 -21.54 4.26
CA ARG A 296 -8.98 -21.79 4.41
C ARG A 296 -8.40 -22.51 3.20
N HIS A 297 -9.11 -23.49 2.66
CA HIS A 297 -8.70 -24.18 1.44
C HIS A 297 -8.58 -23.22 0.25
N GLN A 298 -9.55 -22.32 0.06
CA GLN A 298 -9.53 -21.35 -1.05
C GLN A 298 -8.36 -20.37 -0.96
N VAL A 299 -7.94 -19.99 0.24
CA VAL A 299 -6.85 -19.02 0.44
C VAL A 299 -5.49 -19.67 0.66
N PHE A 300 -5.44 -20.99 0.76
CA PHE A 300 -4.21 -21.74 1.03
C PHE A 300 -3.13 -21.46 -0.01
N ASP A 301 -3.47 -21.54 -1.30
CA ASP A 301 -2.52 -21.31 -2.39
C ASP A 301 -2.02 -19.86 -2.40
N LEU A 302 -2.86 -18.90 -2.01
CA LEU A 302 -2.46 -17.48 -1.87
C LEU A 302 -1.46 -17.26 -0.74
N VAL A 303 -1.61 -17.99 0.38
CA VAL A 303 -0.64 -17.94 1.48
C VAL A 303 0.66 -18.63 1.09
N LEU A 304 0.57 -19.81 0.44
CA LEU A 304 1.73 -20.61 0.08
C LEU A 304 2.60 -19.94 -1.00
N SER A 305 1.98 -19.26 -1.96
CA SER A 305 2.68 -18.57 -3.05
C SER A 305 3.16 -17.16 -2.71
N SER A 306 2.88 -16.67 -1.50
CA SER A 306 3.25 -15.30 -1.10
C SER A 306 4.74 -15.18 -0.80
N GLU A 307 5.47 -14.45 -1.66
CA GLU A 307 6.88 -14.12 -1.43
C GLU A 307 7.09 -13.29 -0.16
N LEU A 308 6.14 -12.38 0.13
CA LEU A 308 6.19 -11.55 1.33
C LEU A 308 6.04 -12.39 2.61
N ILE A 309 5.04 -13.28 2.67
CA ILE A 309 4.84 -14.14 3.85
C ILE A 309 6.03 -15.08 4.02
N ALA A 310 6.57 -15.62 2.92
CA ALA A 310 7.77 -16.43 2.95
C ALA A 310 8.97 -15.66 3.53
N ALA A 311 9.23 -14.44 3.04
CA ALA A 311 10.30 -13.58 3.55
C ALA A 311 10.12 -13.24 5.04
N LEU A 312 8.91 -12.85 5.44
CA LEU A 312 8.58 -12.55 6.85
C LEU A 312 8.70 -13.76 7.76
N SER A 313 8.36 -14.97 7.29
CA SER A 313 8.51 -16.18 8.11
C SER A 313 9.98 -16.51 8.43
N GLN A 314 10.92 -16.04 7.59
CA GLN A 314 12.35 -16.20 7.83
C GLN A 314 12.88 -15.20 8.85
N SER A 315 12.40 -13.95 8.83
CA SER A 315 12.89 -12.87 9.69
C SER A 315 12.11 -12.67 10.99
N ASP A 316 10.82 -12.98 11.03
CA ASP A 316 9.91 -12.71 12.16
C ASP A 316 9.35 -13.99 12.79
N GLN A 317 9.62 -14.17 14.10
CA GLN A 317 9.19 -15.36 14.85
C GLN A 317 7.67 -15.46 15.01
N ALA A 318 6.96 -14.33 15.12
CA ALA A 318 5.52 -14.32 15.29
C ALA A 318 4.80 -14.72 13.99
N VAL A 319 5.28 -14.23 12.84
CA VAL A 319 4.80 -14.65 11.52
C VAL A 319 5.08 -16.13 11.30
N ARG A 320 6.32 -16.58 11.56
CA ARG A 320 6.71 -18.00 11.44
C ARG A 320 5.79 -18.91 12.25
N LYS A 321 5.53 -18.55 13.51
CA LYS A 321 4.62 -19.30 14.38
C LYS A 321 3.18 -19.31 13.85
N ALA A 322 2.65 -18.15 13.45
CA ALA A 322 1.29 -18.06 12.92
C ALA A 322 1.11 -18.84 11.62
N LEU A 323 2.13 -18.85 10.76
CA LEU A 323 2.15 -19.63 9.52
C LEU A 323 2.20 -21.14 9.81
N ALA A 324 3.04 -21.59 10.73
CA ALA A 324 3.08 -22.99 11.15
C ALA A 324 1.76 -23.45 11.78
N GLU A 325 1.11 -22.60 12.58
CA GLU A 325 -0.23 -22.86 13.15
C GLU A 325 -1.32 -22.93 12.07
N PHE A 326 -1.26 -22.05 11.06
CA PHE A 326 -2.15 -22.10 9.89
C PHE A 326 -2.06 -23.45 9.17
N TYR A 327 -0.84 -23.96 8.93
CA TYR A 327 -0.63 -25.28 8.32
C TYR A 327 -1.13 -26.44 9.17
N ILE A 328 -1.03 -26.36 10.51
CA ILE A 328 -1.60 -27.38 11.41
C ILE A 328 -3.12 -27.44 11.25
N ILE A 329 -3.77 -26.28 11.21
CA ILE A 329 -5.23 -26.23 11.08
C ILE A 329 -5.67 -26.73 9.71
N ALA A 330 -4.94 -26.38 8.64
CA ALA A 330 -5.18 -26.94 7.31
C ALA A 330 -4.99 -28.48 7.27
N ALA A 331 -4.08 -29.03 8.07
CA ALA A 331 -3.91 -30.48 8.20
C ALA A 331 -5.11 -31.13 8.91
N VAL A 332 -5.68 -30.46 9.92
CA VAL A 332 -6.90 -30.91 10.62
C VAL A 332 -8.08 -30.89 9.66
N ASP A 333 -8.26 -29.82 8.87
CA ASP A 333 -9.32 -29.75 7.87
C ASP A 333 -9.23 -30.93 6.87
N ALA A 334 -8.03 -31.24 6.38
CA ALA A 334 -7.81 -32.36 5.48
C ALA A 334 -8.12 -33.73 6.13
N LEU A 335 -7.84 -33.90 7.43
CA LEU A 335 -8.23 -35.11 8.16
C LEU A 335 -9.75 -35.26 8.26
N GLU A 336 -10.48 -34.18 8.50
CA GLU A 336 -11.95 -34.19 8.53
C GLU A 336 -12.54 -34.56 7.16
N GLU A 337 -11.85 -34.15 6.08
CA GLU A 337 -12.17 -34.51 4.70
C GLU A 337 -11.72 -35.94 4.31
N ASN A 338 -11.04 -36.67 5.19
CA ASN A 338 -10.40 -37.98 4.95
C ASN A 338 -9.30 -37.95 3.87
N ASP A 339 -8.67 -36.81 3.63
CA ASP A 339 -7.53 -36.67 2.75
C ASP A 339 -6.22 -36.78 3.54
N LEU A 340 -5.79 -38.03 3.77
CA LEU A 340 -4.61 -38.35 4.58
C LEU A 340 -3.31 -37.81 3.97
N GLU A 341 -3.18 -37.82 2.64
CA GLU A 341 -1.95 -37.37 1.97
C GLU A 341 -1.81 -35.85 2.05
N ARG A 342 -2.92 -35.12 1.86
CA ARG A 342 -2.94 -33.67 2.09
C ARG A 342 -2.65 -33.34 3.55
N ALA A 343 -3.26 -34.05 4.51
CA ALA A 343 -3.00 -33.85 5.93
C ALA A 343 -1.51 -34.03 6.28
N LYS A 344 -0.85 -35.08 5.75
CA LYS A 344 0.60 -35.28 5.90
C LYS A 344 1.41 -34.16 5.26
N GLY A 345 1.04 -33.71 4.07
CA GLY A 345 1.70 -32.60 3.38
C GLY A 345 1.64 -31.32 4.20
N MET A 346 0.47 -30.97 4.73
CA MET A 346 0.27 -29.78 5.58
C MET A 346 1.05 -29.87 6.90
N LEU A 347 1.07 -31.06 7.53
CA LEU A 347 1.87 -31.27 8.73
C LEU A 347 3.37 -31.07 8.45
N ARG A 348 3.88 -31.60 7.33
CA ARG A 348 5.29 -31.38 6.93
C ARG A 348 5.61 -29.91 6.75
N LEU A 349 4.75 -29.17 6.04
CA LEU A 349 4.91 -27.71 5.88
C LEU A 349 4.97 -26.99 7.23
N SER A 350 4.14 -27.40 8.19
CA SER A 350 4.20 -26.85 9.56
C SER A 350 5.53 -27.15 10.25
N GLU A 351 5.99 -28.40 10.18
CA GLU A 351 7.24 -28.87 10.81
C GLU A 351 8.47 -28.19 10.20
N ASP A 352 8.48 -28.00 8.87
CA ASP A 352 9.53 -27.29 8.14
C ASP A 352 9.53 -25.79 8.49
N THR A 353 8.35 -25.20 8.75
CA THR A 353 8.22 -23.78 9.10
C THR A 353 8.64 -23.51 10.54
N LEU A 354 8.14 -24.30 11.51
CA LEU A 354 8.51 -24.20 12.92
C LEU A 354 8.40 -25.57 13.59
N PRO A 355 9.52 -26.27 13.83
CA PRO A 355 9.48 -27.60 14.41
C PRO A 355 9.06 -27.58 15.88
N GLU A 356 8.64 -28.75 16.36
CA GLU A 356 8.36 -29.04 17.78
C GLU A 356 7.16 -28.28 18.39
N LEU A 357 6.22 -27.84 17.56
CA LEU A 357 4.95 -27.32 18.09
C LEU A 357 4.15 -28.44 18.76
N PRO A 358 3.62 -28.27 19.98
CA PRO A 358 2.85 -29.30 20.66
C PRO A 358 1.67 -29.84 19.83
N ALA A 359 1.04 -28.96 19.05
CA ALA A 359 -0.06 -29.34 18.17
C ALA A 359 0.37 -30.23 16.99
N GLN A 360 1.63 -30.17 16.53
CA GLN A 360 2.15 -31.09 15.49
C GLN A 360 2.14 -32.53 15.99
N GLN A 361 2.52 -32.78 17.24
CA GLN A 361 2.51 -34.12 17.83
C GLN A 361 1.10 -34.71 17.89
N VAL A 362 0.11 -33.86 18.21
CA VAL A 362 -1.30 -34.24 18.25
C VAL A 362 -1.81 -34.62 16.86
N VAL A 363 -1.57 -33.78 15.85
CA VAL A 363 -1.98 -34.07 14.46
C VAL A 363 -1.25 -35.29 13.91
N ARG A 364 0.04 -35.44 14.18
CA ARG A 364 0.84 -36.62 13.79
C ARG A 364 0.22 -37.92 14.33
N ARG A 365 -0.22 -37.90 15.59
CA ARG A 365 -0.91 -39.03 16.20
C ARG A 365 -2.22 -39.34 15.49
N PHE A 366 -3.05 -38.34 15.20
CA PHE A 366 -4.32 -38.54 14.48
C PHE A 366 -4.12 -39.09 13.06
N ILE A 367 -3.11 -38.60 12.32
CA ILE A 367 -2.73 -39.16 11.02
C ILE A 367 -2.32 -40.63 11.17
N GLY A 368 -1.55 -40.97 12.20
CA GLY A 368 -1.15 -42.35 12.48
C GLY A 368 -2.34 -43.28 12.78
N GLU A 369 -3.28 -42.82 13.60
CA GLU A 369 -4.50 -43.55 13.95
C GLU A 369 -5.40 -43.74 12.71
N ALA A 370 -5.58 -42.70 11.90
CA ALA A 370 -6.33 -42.77 10.64
C ALA A 370 -5.68 -43.73 9.63
N HIS A 371 -4.35 -43.71 9.51
CA HIS A 371 -3.62 -44.63 8.65
C HIS A 371 -3.70 -46.09 9.13
N ALA A 372 -3.66 -46.32 10.45
CA ALA A 372 -3.83 -47.65 11.03
C ALA A 372 -5.25 -48.20 10.81
N ALA A 373 -6.27 -47.34 10.90
CA ALA A 373 -7.66 -47.71 10.60
C ALA A 373 -7.91 -47.97 9.11
N ALA A 374 -7.16 -47.31 8.22
CA ALA A 374 -7.25 -47.48 6.77
C ALA A 374 -6.49 -48.72 6.25
N LYS A 375 -5.55 -49.29 7.03
CA LYS A 375 -4.94 -50.58 6.69
C LYS A 375 -6.01 -51.67 6.86
N PRO A 376 -6.37 -52.43 5.82
CA PRO A 376 -7.20 -53.61 6.01
C PRO A 376 -6.45 -54.54 6.95
N THR A 377 -7.07 -54.90 8.07
CA THR A 377 -6.61 -56.02 8.88
C THR A 377 -6.69 -57.24 7.98
N ILE A 378 -5.58 -57.61 7.34
CA ILE A 378 -5.41 -58.91 6.70
C ILE A 378 -5.33 -59.90 7.86
N VAL A 379 -6.49 -60.21 8.46
CA VAL A 379 -6.67 -61.44 9.20
C VAL A 379 -6.75 -62.51 8.13
N ALA A 380 -5.70 -63.31 8.04
CA ALA A 380 -5.73 -64.55 7.32
C ALA A 380 -6.84 -65.44 7.91
N THR A 381 -8.00 -65.45 7.26
CA THR A 381 -8.95 -66.57 7.30
C THR A 381 -9.22 -66.97 5.85
N ALA A 382 -8.99 -68.26 5.58
CA ALA A 382 -9.07 -68.93 4.29
C ALA A 382 -10.51 -68.91 3.69
N PRO A 383 -10.72 -69.41 2.44
CA PRO A 383 -11.65 -68.83 1.46
C PRO A 383 -13.09 -69.35 1.56
N ALA A 384 -14.05 -68.47 1.27
CA ALA A 384 -15.38 -68.73 0.69
C ALA A 384 -16.00 -67.36 0.36
N GLU A 385 -16.05 -66.94 -0.91
CA GLU A 385 -17.18 -67.11 -1.83
C GLU A 385 -18.28 -66.04 -1.63
N GLU A 386 -18.48 -65.25 -2.69
CA GLU A 386 -19.61 -64.37 -3.02
C GLU A 386 -20.09 -63.29 -2.02
N ALA A 387 -19.72 -62.03 -2.30
CA ALA A 387 -20.68 -60.92 -2.50
C ALA A 387 -19.93 -59.61 -2.83
N LEU A 388 -20.34 -58.93 -3.91
CA LEU A 388 -19.96 -57.55 -4.22
C LEU A 388 -20.41 -56.60 -3.09
N PRO A 389 -19.56 -55.68 -2.58
CA PRO A 389 -20.04 -54.58 -1.77
C PRO A 389 -20.17 -53.29 -2.59
N GLN A 390 -21.38 -52.74 -2.55
CA GLN A 390 -21.64 -51.32 -2.75
C GLN A 390 -20.70 -50.50 -1.84
N THR A 391 -20.11 -49.44 -2.38
CA THR A 391 -19.31 -48.44 -1.67
C THR A 391 -20.16 -47.68 -0.66
N SER A 392 -20.32 -48.24 0.53
CA SER A 392 -20.81 -47.54 1.72
C SER A 392 -19.64 -46.82 2.40
N SER A 393 -19.84 -45.56 2.79
CA SER A 393 -18.86 -44.77 3.54
C SER A 393 -18.33 -45.54 4.76
N ILE A 394 -17.01 -45.47 4.96
CA ILE A 394 -16.28 -46.23 5.98
C ILE A 394 -16.65 -45.80 7.41
N PHE A 395 -17.37 -44.68 7.59
CA PHE A 395 -17.99 -44.30 8.86
C PHE A 395 -19.34 -44.99 9.05
N GLY A 396 -19.30 -46.32 9.23
CA GLY A 396 -20.41 -47.06 9.82
C GLY A 396 -20.79 -46.47 11.19
N LYS A 397 -22.10 -46.45 11.48
CA LYS A 397 -22.77 -45.80 12.63
C LYS A 397 -22.11 -45.95 14.01
N ARG A 398 -21.21 -46.92 14.25
CA ARG A 398 -20.47 -47.09 15.51
C ARG A 398 -19.26 -46.16 15.69
N SER A 399 -18.68 -45.62 14.60
CA SER A 399 -17.53 -44.70 14.67
C SER A 399 -17.96 -43.23 14.89
N ARG A 400 -19.14 -42.84 14.43
CA ARG A 400 -19.69 -41.48 14.64
C ARG A 400 -19.98 -41.16 16.10
N GLU A 401 -20.35 -42.13 16.93
CA GLU A 401 -20.58 -41.88 18.37
C GLU A 401 -19.27 -41.74 19.15
N GLY A 402 -18.22 -42.48 18.78
CA GLY A 402 -16.89 -42.35 19.38
C GLY A 402 -16.17 -41.07 18.98
N MET A 403 -16.25 -40.68 17.70
CA MET A 403 -15.64 -39.46 17.18
C MET A 403 -16.44 -38.21 17.60
N ALA A 404 -17.78 -38.27 17.66
CA ALA A 404 -18.59 -37.19 18.25
C ALA A 404 -18.44 -37.10 19.77
N ALA A 405 -18.19 -38.21 20.47
CA ALA A 405 -17.85 -38.18 21.89
C ALA A 405 -16.47 -37.54 22.10
N SER A 406 -15.45 -37.90 21.32
CA SER A 406 -14.12 -37.29 21.46
C SER A 406 -14.09 -35.82 21.01
N LEU A 407 -14.81 -35.44 19.95
CA LEU A 407 -14.99 -34.04 19.55
C LEU A 407 -15.78 -33.26 20.59
N LYS A 408 -16.84 -33.82 21.20
CA LYS A 408 -17.52 -33.18 22.33
C LYS A 408 -16.59 -33.02 23.53
N THR A 409 -15.78 -34.03 23.85
CA THR A 409 -14.80 -33.95 24.94
C THR A 409 -13.73 -32.89 24.65
N ILE A 410 -13.22 -32.81 23.41
CA ILE A 410 -12.24 -31.79 22.99
C ILE A 410 -12.86 -30.39 23.00
N LEU A 411 -14.10 -30.23 22.52
CA LEU A 411 -14.83 -28.96 22.56
C LEU A 411 -15.11 -28.54 24.01
N ILE A 412 -15.46 -29.49 24.89
CA ILE A 412 -15.63 -29.26 26.33
C ILE A 412 -14.31 -28.85 26.97
N TYR A 413 -13.18 -29.48 26.63
CA TYR A 413 -11.86 -29.08 27.13
C TYR A 413 -11.44 -27.70 26.61
N LEU A 414 -11.68 -27.38 25.33
CA LEU A 414 -11.41 -26.05 24.78
C LEU A 414 -12.27 -24.96 25.43
N VAL A 415 -13.57 -25.24 25.66
CA VAL A 415 -14.47 -24.33 26.38
C VAL A 415 -14.05 -24.19 27.85
N LEU A 416 -13.64 -25.27 28.52
CA LEU A 416 -13.13 -25.22 29.90
C LEU A 416 -11.82 -24.44 30.02
N VAL A 417 -10.87 -24.64 29.10
CA VAL A 417 -9.60 -23.90 29.06
C VAL A 417 -9.87 -22.42 28.74
N GLY A 418 -10.79 -22.13 27.82
CA GLY A 418 -11.22 -20.76 27.53
C GLY A 418 -11.92 -20.09 28.72
N ALA A 419 -12.80 -20.81 29.43
CA ALA A 419 -13.49 -20.32 30.62
C ALA A 419 -12.51 -20.08 31.78
N LEU A 420 -11.54 -20.99 32.02
CA LEU A 420 -10.49 -20.82 33.01
C LEU A 420 -9.58 -19.63 32.67
N GLY A 421 -9.26 -19.43 31.39
CA GLY A 421 -8.53 -18.25 30.91
C GLY A 421 -9.27 -16.94 31.18
N LEU A 422 -10.58 -16.89 30.89
CA LEU A 422 -11.44 -15.73 31.16
C LEU A 422 -11.58 -15.43 32.66
N VAL A 423 -11.72 -16.46 33.49
CA VAL A 423 -11.76 -16.32 34.96
C VAL A 423 -10.41 -15.81 35.50
N GLY A 424 -9.29 -16.36 35.00
CA GLY A 424 -7.94 -15.89 35.34
C GLY A 424 -7.71 -14.43 34.94
N MET A 425 -8.17 -14.04 33.75
CA MET A 425 -8.07 -12.66 33.26
C MET A 425 -8.92 -11.70 34.10
N ARG A 426 -10.15 -12.08 34.46
CA ARG A 426 -11.00 -11.28 35.37
C ARG A 426 -10.39 -11.14 36.77
N LEU A 427 -9.77 -12.20 37.30
CA LEU A 427 -9.05 -12.15 38.57
C LEU A 427 -7.83 -11.22 38.51
N LEU A 428 -7.08 -11.23 37.41
CA LEU A 428 -5.94 -10.31 37.19
C LEU A 428 -6.40 -8.85 37.08
N VAL A 429 -7.47 -8.58 36.34
CA VAL A 429 -8.07 -7.23 36.23
C VAL A 429 -8.56 -6.74 37.60
N TRP A 430 -9.22 -7.62 38.37
CA TRP A 430 -9.68 -7.30 39.72
C TRP A 430 -8.53 -7.10 40.72
N GLN A 431 -7.46 -7.87 40.63
CA GLN A 431 -6.26 -7.65 41.43
C GLN A 431 -5.57 -6.33 41.09
N ARG A 432 -5.50 -5.96 39.80
CA ARG A 432 -4.97 -4.67 39.36
C ARG A 432 -5.82 -3.50 39.84
N SER A 433 -7.15 -3.60 39.76
CA SER A 433 -8.03 -2.53 40.25
C SER A 433 -7.93 -2.35 41.77
N ARG A 434 -7.78 -3.43 42.54
CA ARG A 434 -7.52 -3.34 43.99
C ARG A 434 -6.17 -2.69 44.33
N ARG A 435 -5.13 -2.90 43.51
CA ARG A 435 -3.84 -2.21 43.71
C ARG A 435 -3.95 -0.72 43.41
N ALA A 436 -4.61 -0.35 42.32
CA ALA A 436 -4.84 1.05 41.96
C ALA A 436 -5.67 1.82 43.02
N VAL A 437 -6.66 1.16 43.65
CA VAL A 437 -7.44 1.77 44.74
C VAL A 437 -6.61 1.93 46.02
N LYS A 438 -5.72 0.97 46.33
CA LYS A 438 -4.79 1.10 47.49
C LYS A 438 -3.72 2.17 47.27
N GLU A 439 -3.27 2.37 46.04
CA GLU A 439 -2.32 3.42 45.69
C GLU A 439 -2.98 4.81 45.74
N ARG A 440 -4.23 4.95 45.27
CA ARG A 440 -4.99 6.19 45.42
C ARG A 440 -5.35 6.53 46.87
N ALA A 441 -5.54 5.53 47.73
CA ALA A 441 -5.76 5.74 49.17
C ALA A 441 -4.48 6.07 49.96
N ARG A 442 -3.30 6.08 49.32
CA ARG A 442 -2.01 6.44 49.93
C ARG A 442 -1.42 7.77 49.44
N VAL A 443 -2.08 8.44 48.50
CA VAL A 443 -1.72 9.80 48.12
C VAL A 443 -2.38 10.74 49.14
N PRO A 444 -1.61 11.47 49.96
CA PRO A 444 -2.17 12.53 50.80
C PRO A 444 -2.79 13.58 49.89
N ASP A 445 -3.99 14.04 50.24
CA ASP A 445 -4.71 15.07 49.50
C ASP A 445 -3.84 16.34 49.43
N PRO A 446 -3.40 16.81 48.25
CA PRO A 446 -2.54 17.99 48.14
C PRO A 446 -3.28 19.31 48.42
N MET A 447 -4.58 19.27 48.75
CA MET A 447 -5.38 20.46 49.03
C MET A 447 -5.34 20.92 50.51
N ASP A 448 -4.77 20.16 51.44
CA ASP A 448 -4.68 20.59 52.86
C ASP A 448 -3.39 21.39 53.18
N ASP A 449 -2.40 21.44 52.28
CA ASP A 449 -1.12 22.13 52.52
C ASP A 449 -1.05 23.58 51.96
N GLU A 450 -2.05 24.04 51.21
CA GLU A 450 -2.08 25.42 50.68
C GLU A 450 -2.75 26.44 51.61
N LEU A 451 -3.40 26.03 52.71
CA LEU A 451 -4.07 26.97 53.61
C LEU A 451 -3.16 27.62 54.68
N HIS A 452 -1.86 27.31 54.71
CA HIS A 452 -0.94 27.79 55.75
C HIS A 452 0.37 28.43 55.25
N ARG A 453 0.47 28.84 53.98
CA ARG A 453 1.61 29.64 53.53
C ARG A 453 1.42 31.13 53.90
N PRO A 454 2.27 31.71 54.78
CA PRO A 454 2.25 33.15 55.02
C PRO A 454 2.74 33.89 53.77
N LEU A 455 1.95 34.88 53.31
CA LEU A 455 2.33 35.78 52.23
C LEU A 455 3.56 36.61 52.63
N ASP A 456 4.66 36.43 51.90
CA ASP A 456 5.82 37.30 51.96
C ASP A 456 5.67 38.41 50.92
N LEU A 457 5.37 39.63 51.39
CA LEU A 457 5.17 40.84 50.59
C LEU A 457 6.43 41.71 50.65
N THR A 458 7.52 41.30 50.00
CA THR A 458 8.62 42.21 49.68
C THR A 458 9.36 41.82 48.40
N ALA A 459 8.96 42.38 47.25
CA ALA A 459 9.84 43.01 46.26
C ALA A 459 9.07 43.30 44.95
N PRO A 460 9.32 44.46 44.30
CA PRO A 460 8.68 44.85 43.06
C PRO A 460 9.54 44.46 41.86
N ASP A 461 8.91 44.02 40.77
CA ASP A 461 9.53 44.17 39.46
C ASP A 461 8.49 44.62 38.42
N SER A 462 8.80 45.80 37.91
CA SER A 462 8.28 46.47 36.74
C SER A 462 8.20 45.57 35.52
N LEU A 463 7.16 45.73 34.70
CA LEU A 463 7.26 45.62 33.24
C LEU A 463 6.14 46.40 32.53
N HIS A 464 6.59 47.51 31.95
CA HIS A 464 6.15 48.29 30.79
C HIS A 464 4.81 47.97 30.08
N PHE A 465 4.02 49.04 29.93
CA PHE A 465 3.02 49.28 28.90
C PHE A 465 3.63 50.13 27.77
N GLU A 466 3.28 49.83 26.52
CA GLU A 466 3.08 50.74 25.36
C GLU A 466 2.42 49.89 24.24
N GLU A 467 1.12 50.09 23.91
CA GLU A 467 0.58 50.97 22.83
C GLU A 467 1.08 50.56 21.43
N LEU A 468 0.32 50.44 20.33
CA LEU A 468 -0.98 50.88 19.78
C LEU A 468 -1.37 49.77 18.75
N GLY A 469 -2.57 49.57 18.22
CA GLY A 469 -3.67 50.44 17.82
C GLY A 469 -4.18 49.96 16.44
N ASP A 470 -5.48 50.16 16.19
CA ASP A 470 -6.18 50.31 14.89
C ASP A 470 -7.40 49.40 14.71
N ASP A 471 -8.55 49.96 15.10
CA ASP A 471 -9.87 49.65 14.56
C ASP A 471 -10.31 50.79 13.61
N GLU A 472 -10.83 50.38 12.46
CA GLU A 472 -11.96 50.96 11.71
C GLU A 472 -12.19 52.49 11.66
N GLN A 473 -12.17 53.06 10.45
CA GLN A 473 -13.36 53.65 9.80
C GLN A 473 -13.04 54.26 8.40
N ALA A 474 -13.81 53.84 7.39
CA ALA A 474 -14.12 54.63 6.19
C ALA A 474 -15.20 55.70 6.54
N PRO A 475 -15.67 56.62 5.65
CA PRO A 475 -15.43 56.81 4.21
C PRO A 475 -15.25 58.29 3.76
N SER A 476 -14.92 58.54 2.47
CA SER A 476 -15.66 59.48 1.58
C SER A 476 -14.90 59.85 0.30
N THR A 477 -15.68 59.85 -0.79
CA THR A 477 -15.59 60.58 -2.06
C THR A 477 -14.49 61.64 -2.26
N PHE A 478 -13.67 61.49 -3.30
CA PHE A 478 -13.73 62.25 -4.57
C PHE A 478 -12.87 61.57 -5.65
#